data_AF-A0A645A9J3-F1
#
_entry.id   AF-A0A645A9J3-F1
#
_cell.length_a   1.000
_cell.length_b   1.000
_cell.length_c   1.000
_cell.angle_alpha   90.00
_cell.angle_beta   90.00
_cell.angle_gamma   90.00
#
_symmetry.space_group_name_H-M   'P 1'
#
loop_
_entity.id
_entity.type
_entity.pdbx_description
1 polymer ?
#
loop_
_entity_poly.entity_id
_entity_poly.type
_entity_poly.pdbx_seq_one_letter_code
_entity_poly.pdbx_strand_id
1 'polypeptide(L)'
;MARFYYDGLMSSTSPANRVDLTDEMITKNIKFQPRDPGAYSWEPWPTGYDSDVLKELAKNNAAVNPSVARETEPKLANNFLKGSNPGVVMTSAEVKFLLAEAKLKGWNVGSASVNDLYKQGVRASMDFLTKSYGCPAVSDEDFNEFMKKNGIGYTNEQKKEAINTQAWILHFTNPAECWANVRRSGYPKLKSPEAYGFGQFLTGGAEIPVRLCYPVLESSYNKESYNEALSRMGGTDSWYTHVWWDKDITE
;
A
#
# COMPACT_ATOMS: atom_id res chain seq x y z
N MET A 1 2.04 -7.26 -6.28
CA MET A 1 1.02 -6.19 -6.38
C MET A 1 1.25 -5.29 -7.59
N ALA A 2 2.49 -4.91 -7.86
CA ALA A 2 2.85 -4.18 -9.08
C ALA A 2 3.39 -5.12 -10.18
N ARG A 3 3.19 -4.71 -11.43
CA ARG A 3 3.77 -5.29 -12.65
C ARG A 3 4.07 -4.16 -13.65
N PHE A 4 4.79 -4.47 -14.72
CA PHE A 4 5.21 -3.50 -15.73
C PHE A 4 4.41 -3.75 -17.00
N TYR A 5 3.62 -2.75 -17.41
CA TYR A 5 2.70 -2.90 -18.53
C TYR A 5 2.90 -1.82 -19.59
N TYR A 6 2.74 -2.21 -20.85
CA TYR A 6 2.44 -1.29 -21.93
C TYR A 6 0.93 -1.08 -22.03
N ASP A 7 0.51 0.17 -21.87
CA ASP A 7 -0.91 0.56 -21.82
C ASP A 7 -1.40 1.18 -23.15
N GLY A 8 -0.54 1.26 -24.18
CA GLY A 8 -0.89 1.93 -25.44
C GLY A 8 -2.03 1.27 -26.23
N LEU A 9 -2.40 0.03 -25.89
CA LEU A 9 -3.54 -0.69 -26.46
C LEU A 9 -4.78 -0.68 -25.54
N MET A 10 -4.69 -0.03 -24.39
CA MET A 10 -5.80 0.08 -23.46
C MET A 10 -6.92 0.92 -24.06
N SER A 11 -8.17 0.49 -23.87
CA SER A 11 -9.35 1.29 -24.23
C SER A 11 -9.82 2.13 -23.04
N SER A 12 -10.60 3.17 -23.29
CA SER A 12 -11.22 3.96 -22.22
C SER A 12 -12.19 3.16 -21.34
N THR A 13 -12.65 2.00 -21.80
CA THR A 13 -13.68 1.18 -21.15
C THR A 13 -13.17 -0.16 -20.62
N SER A 14 -11.92 -0.54 -20.90
CA SER A 14 -11.37 -1.83 -20.49
C SER A 14 -9.83 -1.84 -20.35
N PRO A 15 -9.30 -2.26 -19.19
CA PRO A 15 -7.87 -2.47 -18.96
C PRO A 15 -7.35 -3.81 -19.50
N ALA A 16 -8.18 -4.62 -20.18
CA ALA A 16 -7.82 -5.99 -20.54
C ALA A 16 -6.71 -6.11 -21.60
N ASN A 17 -6.47 -5.06 -22.39
CA ASN A 17 -5.54 -5.08 -23.53
C ASN A 17 -4.12 -4.64 -23.18
N ARG A 18 -3.82 -4.47 -21.88
CA ARG A 18 -2.47 -4.12 -21.41
C ARG A 18 -1.51 -5.28 -21.69
N VAL A 19 -0.33 -4.97 -22.23
CA VAL A 19 0.70 -5.97 -22.51
C VAL A 19 1.64 -6.03 -21.31
N ASP A 20 1.75 -7.20 -20.67
CA ASP A 20 2.65 -7.41 -19.54
C ASP A 20 4.08 -7.60 -20.03
N LEU A 21 4.98 -6.73 -19.57
CA LEU A 21 6.40 -6.73 -19.91
C LEU A 21 7.28 -7.23 -18.75
N THR A 22 6.67 -7.57 -17.61
CA THR A 22 7.39 -7.88 -16.37
C THR A 22 8.42 -8.99 -16.55
N ASP A 23 8.02 -10.11 -17.16
CA ASP A 23 8.87 -11.29 -17.26
C ASP A 23 10.01 -11.08 -18.29
N GLU A 24 9.76 -10.32 -19.35
CA GLU A 24 10.79 -9.87 -20.29
C GLU A 24 11.82 -9.00 -19.58
N MET A 25 11.37 -7.99 -18.82
CA MET A 25 12.25 -7.09 -18.09
C MET A 25 13.12 -7.83 -17.08
N ILE A 26 12.56 -8.79 -16.34
CA ILE A 26 13.31 -9.65 -15.41
C ILE A 26 14.37 -10.46 -16.18
N THR A 27 13.97 -11.11 -17.27
CA THR A 27 14.87 -11.95 -18.09
C THR A 27 16.02 -11.15 -18.69
N LYS A 28 15.75 -9.92 -19.13
CA LYS A 28 16.74 -9.01 -19.72
C LYS A 28 17.50 -8.17 -18.69
N ASN A 29 17.24 -8.35 -17.40
CA ASN A 29 17.82 -7.54 -16.33
C ASN A 29 17.61 -6.02 -16.53
N ILE A 30 16.43 -5.63 -17.03
CA ILE A 30 16.06 -4.23 -17.18
C ILE A 30 15.80 -3.65 -15.78
N LYS A 31 16.46 -2.52 -15.47
CA LYS A 31 16.30 -1.84 -14.19
C LYS A 31 14.86 -1.32 -14.04
N PHE A 32 14.17 -1.77 -13.00
CA PHE A 32 12.91 -1.16 -12.58
C PHE A 32 13.14 0.26 -12.05
N GLN A 33 12.30 1.20 -12.49
CA GLN A 33 12.42 2.61 -12.14
C GLN A 33 11.14 3.07 -11.43
N PRO A 34 10.95 2.66 -10.16
CA PRO A 34 9.90 3.26 -9.34
C PRO A 34 10.14 4.77 -9.25
N ARG A 35 9.04 5.53 -9.26
CA ARG A 35 9.13 6.98 -9.14
C ARG A 35 9.45 7.38 -7.71
N ASP A 36 10.31 8.38 -7.58
CA ASP A 36 10.62 8.98 -6.29
C ASP A 36 9.35 9.61 -5.69
N PRO A 37 9.10 9.44 -4.37
CA PRO A 37 7.93 10.03 -3.72
C PRO A 37 7.81 11.53 -4.00
N GLY A 38 6.64 11.93 -4.52
CA GLY A 38 6.31 13.31 -4.85
C GLY A 38 6.74 13.78 -6.25
N ALA A 39 7.61 13.04 -6.95
CA ALA A 39 8.08 13.47 -8.26
C ALA A 39 6.97 13.44 -9.34
N TYR A 40 7.06 14.36 -10.30
CA TYR A 40 6.12 14.45 -11.44
C TYR A 40 6.28 13.29 -12.41
N SER A 41 5.30 13.12 -13.31
CA SER A 41 5.32 12.00 -14.25
C SER A 41 6.36 12.04 -15.36
N TRP A 42 7.21 13.06 -15.35
CA TRP A 42 8.26 13.30 -16.32
C TRP A 42 9.61 13.54 -15.64
N GLU A 43 9.71 13.40 -14.31
CA GLU A 43 10.90 13.72 -13.51
C GLU A 43 11.23 12.62 -12.46
N PRO A 44 12.46 12.07 -12.46
CA PRO A 44 13.34 11.99 -13.61
C PRO A 44 12.69 11.16 -14.73
N TRP A 45 12.98 11.47 -15.99
CA TRP A 45 12.50 10.63 -17.08
C TRP A 45 13.14 9.24 -16.99
N PRO A 46 12.36 8.14 -17.00
CA PRO A 46 12.91 6.81 -16.85
C PRO A 46 13.79 6.42 -18.04
N THR A 47 14.88 5.72 -17.74
CA THR A 47 15.76 5.09 -18.73
C THR A 47 14.96 3.99 -19.44
N GLY A 48 14.52 4.25 -20.66
CA GLY A 48 13.75 3.28 -21.42
C GLY A 48 14.55 2.07 -21.89
N TYR A 49 13.86 1.16 -22.56
CA TYR A 49 14.45 0.02 -23.25
C TYR A 49 13.60 -0.36 -24.46
N ASP A 50 14.19 -1.14 -25.37
CA ASP A 50 13.46 -1.69 -26.51
C ASP A 50 12.93 -3.09 -26.18
N SER A 51 11.60 -3.23 -26.15
CA SER A 51 10.92 -4.50 -25.86
C SER A 51 10.84 -5.41 -27.08
N ASP A 52 11.19 -6.69 -26.91
CA ASP A 52 11.05 -7.70 -27.97
C ASP A 52 9.59 -8.13 -28.13
N VAL A 53 8.85 -8.23 -27.02
CA VAL A 53 7.40 -8.47 -27.01
C VAL A 53 6.69 -7.40 -27.84
N LEU A 54 7.01 -6.11 -27.62
CA LEU A 54 6.41 -5.03 -28.40
C LEU A 54 6.93 -4.96 -29.83
N LYS A 55 8.19 -5.32 -30.11
CA LYS A 55 8.71 -5.43 -31.50
C LYS A 55 7.91 -6.44 -32.31
N GLU A 56 7.58 -7.59 -31.71
CA GLU A 56 6.77 -8.60 -32.39
C GLU A 56 5.35 -8.09 -32.65
N LEU A 57 4.73 -7.45 -31.65
CA LEU A 57 3.39 -6.86 -31.80
C LEU A 57 3.37 -5.74 -32.86
N ALA A 58 4.42 -4.93 -32.92
CA ALA A 58 4.52 -3.82 -33.88
C ALA A 58 4.56 -4.28 -35.35
N LYS A 59 4.96 -5.52 -35.64
CA LYS A 59 4.90 -6.08 -37.01
C LYS A 59 3.48 -6.12 -37.57
N ASN A 60 2.49 -6.33 -36.70
CA ASN A 60 1.08 -6.46 -37.06
C ASN A 60 0.22 -5.27 -36.60
N ASN A 61 0.80 -4.32 -35.86
CA ASN A 61 0.10 -3.14 -35.34
C ASN A 61 1.02 -1.92 -35.29
N ALA A 62 0.91 -1.04 -36.29
CA ALA A 62 1.74 0.16 -36.42
C ALA A 62 1.56 1.20 -35.30
N ALA A 63 0.51 1.08 -34.46
CA ALA A 63 0.32 1.96 -33.31
C ALA A 63 1.20 1.57 -32.11
N VAL A 64 1.80 0.37 -32.11
CA VAL A 64 2.66 -0.09 -31.02
C VAL A 64 4.05 0.50 -31.19
N ASN A 65 4.52 1.25 -30.18
CA ASN A 65 5.90 1.70 -30.10
C ASN A 65 6.72 0.72 -29.25
N PRO A 66 7.73 0.03 -29.81
CA PRO A 66 8.55 -0.90 -29.05
C PRO A 66 9.58 -0.26 -28.12
N SER A 67 9.90 1.03 -28.34
CA SER A 67 10.83 1.77 -27.50
C SER A 67 10.06 2.45 -26.39
N VAL A 68 10.21 1.93 -25.17
CA VAL A 68 9.36 2.26 -24.03
C VAL A 68 10.18 2.79 -22.86
N ALA A 69 9.63 3.75 -22.13
CA ALA A 69 10.31 4.38 -21.00
C ALA A 69 9.47 4.30 -19.73
N ARG A 70 8.24 4.80 -19.79
CA ARG A 70 7.29 4.80 -18.67
C ARG A 70 6.84 3.40 -18.26
N GLU A 71 6.98 2.45 -19.16
CA GLU A 71 6.69 1.04 -18.94
C GLU A 71 7.69 0.40 -17.97
N THR A 72 8.84 1.05 -17.71
CA THR A 72 9.79 0.64 -16.69
C THR A 72 9.40 1.09 -15.27
N GLU A 73 8.31 1.85 -15.15
CA GLU A 73 7.71 2.24 -13.87
C GLU A 73 6.67 1.20 -13.42
N PRO A 74 6.59 0.87 -12.13
CA PRO A 74 5.64 -0.11 -11.62
C PRO A 74 4.20 0.39 -11.75
N LYS A 75 3.31 -0.46 -12.26
CA LYS A 75 1.89 -0.19 -12.40
C LYS A 75 1.07 -1.24 -11.64
N LEU A 76 -0.17 -0.90 -11.29
CA LEU A 76 -1.05 -1.85 -10.60
C LEU A 76 -1.28 -3.09 -11.46
N ALA A 77 -1.11 -4.29 -10.87
CA ALA A 77 -1.33 -5.55 -11.58
C ALA A 77 -2.80 -5.72 -12.00
N ASN A 78 -3.04 -6.30 -13.18
CA ASN A 78 -4.38 -6.51 -13.72
C ASN A 78 -5.32 -7.30 -12.78
N ASN A 79 -4.74 -8.12 -11.90
CA ASN A 79 -5.45 -8.84 -10.84
C ASN A 79 -6.29 -7.94 -9.92
N PHE A 80 -5.88 -6.69 -9.73
CA PHE A 80 -6.53 -5.70 -8.84
C PHE A 80 -7.43 -4.69 -9.59
N LEU A 81 -7.61 -4.88 -10.90
CA LEU A 81 -8.46 -4.02 -11.74
C LEU A 81 -9.76 -4.72 -12.15
N LYS A 82 -10.07 -5.88 -11.55
CA LYS A 82 -11.21 -6.69 -11.94
C LYS A 82 -12.45 -6.20 -11.21
N GLY A 83 -13.55 -6.02 -11.94
CA GLY A 83 -14.85 -5.69 -11.33
C GLY A 83 -15.38 -6.74 -10.33
N SER A 84 -14.84 -7.95 -10.37
CA SER A 84 -15.14 -9.04 -9.43
C SER A 84 -14.20 -9.11 -8.22
N ASN A 85 -13.31 -8.13 -8.03
CA ASN A 85 -12.46 -8.10 -6.84
C ASN A 85 -13.31 -7.98 -5.56
N PRO A 86 -12.93 -8.70 -4.47
CA PRO A 86 -13.75 -8.73 -3.27
C PRO A 86 -13.69 -7.41 -2.49
N GLY A 87 -14.79 -7.06 -1.84
CA GLY A 87 -14.81 -6.05 -0.79
C GLY A 87 -14.23 -6.62 0.50
N VAL A 88 -12.97 -6.31 0.80
CA VAL A 88 -12.26 -6.87 1.95
C VAL A 88 -12.71 -6.15 3.22
N VAL A 89 -13.27 -6.91 4.18
CA VAL A 89 -13.67 -6.38 5.49
C VAL A 89 -12.59 -6.69 6.54
N MET A 90 -12.31 -7.97 6.77
CA MET A 90 -11.28 -8.45 7.69
C MET A 90 -10.75 -9.79 7.19
N THR A 91 -9.50 -10.12 7.48
CA THR A 91 -8.88 -11.39 7.03
C THR A 91 -8.30 -12.20 8.19
N SER A 92 -8.12 -13.51 7.98
CA SER A 92 -7.41 -14.34 8.95
C SER A 92 -5.94 -13.94 9.12
N ALA A 93 -5.33 -13.33 8.10
CA ALA A 93 -3.97 -12.81 8.16
C ALA A 93 -3.87 -11.65 9.16
N GLU A 94 -4.83 -10.73 9.11
CA GLU A 94 -4.95 -9.63 10.08
C GLU A 94 -5.09 -10.16 11.51
N VAL A 95 -5.97 -11.15 11.74
CA VAL A 95 -6.12 -11.78 13.06
C VAL A 95 -4.79 -12.33 13.58
N LYS A 96 -3.96 -12.91 12.72
CA LYS A 96 -2.63 -13.41 13.11
C LYS A 96 -1.67 -12.27 13.47
N PHE A 97 -1.71 -11.16 12.75
CA PHE A 97 -0.92 -9.97 13.10
C PHE A 97 -1.40 -9.33 14.42
N LEU A 98 -2.71 -9.25 14.65
CA LEU A 98 -3.29 -8.77 15.91
C LEU A 98 -2.87 -9.65 17.08
N LEU A 99 -2.92 -10.98 16.93
CA LEU A 99 -2.43 -11.92 17.94
C LEU A 99 -0.92 -11.79 18.17
N ALA A 100 -0.12 -11.60 17.12
CA ALA A 100 1.32 -11.38 17.23
C ALA A 100 1.62 -10.12 18.05
N GLU A 101 0.94 -9.01 17.76
CA GLU A 101 1.11 -7.76 18.50
C GLU A 101 0.58 -7.87 19.95
N ALA A 102 -0.56 -8.52 20.16
CA ALA A 102 -1.09 -8.77 21.50
C ALA A 102 -0.12 -9.61 22.35
N LYS A 103 0.47 -10.67 21.76
CA LYS A 103 1.48 -11.49 22.42
C LYS A 103 2.74 -10.67 22.73
N LEU A 104 3.15 -9.79 21.83
CA LEU A 104 4.29 -8.88 22.02
C LEU A 104 4.03 -7.88 23.17
N LYS A 105 2.78 -7.43 23.34
CA LYS A 105 2.33 -6.58 24.46
C LYS A 105 2.17 -7.35 25.78
N GLY A 106 2.43 -8.66 25.81
CA GLY A 106 2.32 -9.49 27.01
C GLY A 106 0.89 -9.93 27.34
N TRP A 107 -0.06 -9.81 26.40
CA TRP A 107 -1.44 -10.28 26.62
C TRP A 107 -1.51 -11.81 26.59
N ASN A 108 -2.45 -12.38 27.34
CA ASN A 108 -2.64 -13.82 27.40
C ASN A 108 -3.45 -14.32 26.19
N VAL A 109 -2.77 -14.61 25.09
CA VAL A 109 -3.37 -15.03 23.80
C VAL A 109 -2.94 -16.43 23.35
N GLY A 110 -2.64 -17.31 24.31
CA GLY A 110 -2.23 -18.70 24.04
C GLY A 110 -0.71 -18.91 23.95
N SER A 111 -0.30 -20.10 23.51
CA SER A 111 1.08 -20.59 23.59
C SER A 111 1.96 -20.24 22.39
N ALA A 112 1.38 -19.88 21.24
CA ALA A 112 2.14 -19.54 20.04
C ALA A 112 3.08 -18.35 20.29
N SER A 113 4.29 -18.42 19.73
CA SER A 113 5.25 -17.33 19.84
C SER A 113 4.88 -16.16 18.92
N VAL A 114 5.40 -14.96 19.24
CA VAL A 114 5.22 -13.76 18.37
C VAL A 114 5.71 -14.06 16.95
N ASN A 115 6.85 -14.76 16.81
CA ASN A 115 7.43 -15.11 15.52
C ASN A 115 6.56 -16.09 14.73
N ASP A 116 5.95 -17.08 15.38
CA ASP A 116 5.09 -18.04 14.70
C ASP A 116 3.80 -17.38 14.22
N LEU A 117 3.18 -16.53 15.06
CA LEU A 117 1.99 -15.77 14.69
C LEU A 117 2.28 -14.81 13.53
N TYR A 118 3.42 -14.11 13.57
CA TYR A 118 3.87 -13.25 12.48
C TYR A 118 4.06 -14.03 11.17
N LYS A 119 4.79 -15.16 11.19
CA LYS A 119 4.98 -16.03 10.02
C LYS A 119 3.66 -16.53 9.45
N GLN A 120 2.73 -16.94 10.31
CA GLN A 120 1.39 -17.35 9.90
C GLN A 120 0.61 -16.20 9.25
N GLY A 121 0.73 -14.98 9.78
CA GLY A 121 0.14 -13.77 9.19
C GLY A 121 0.68 -13.48 7.79
N VAL A 122 2.01 -13.53 7.61
CA VAL A 122 2.66 -13.32 6.31
C VAL A 122 2.27 -14.40 5.29
N ARG A 123 2.27 -15.68 5.70
CA ARG A 123 1.82 -16.77 4.81
C ARG A 123 0.37 -16.58 4.39
N ALA A 124 -0.49 -16.26 5.35
CA ALA A 124 -1.91 -16.03 5.09
C ALA A 124 -2.16 -14.80 4.20
N SER A 125 -1.34 -13.74 4.31
CA SER A 125 -1.45 -12.57 3.44
C SER A 125 -1.02 -12.89 2.00
N MET A 126 0.01 -13.70 1.80
CA MET A 126 0.40 -14.21 0.47
C MET A 126 -0.69 -15.11 -0.13
N ASP A 127 -1.21 -16.06 0.66
CA ASP A 127 -2.31 -16.95 0.24
C ASP A 127 -3.57 -16.19 -0.12
N PHE A 128 -3.84 -15.10 0.58
CA PHE A 128 -4.98 -14.23 0.32
C PHE A 128 -4.91 -13.63 -1.09
N LEU A 129 -3.72 -13.23 -1.57
CA LEU A 129 -3.54 -12.76 -2.95
C LEU A 129 -3.80 -13.86 -3.98
N THR A 130 -3.31 -15.07 -3.72
CA THR A 130 -3.57 -16.22 -4.60
C THR A 130 -5.05 -16.55 -4.68
N LYS A 131 -5.72 -16.69 -3.53
CA LYS A 131 -7.12 -17.12 -3.45
C LYS A 131 -8.11 -16.06 -3.94
N SER A 132 -7.85 -14.79 -3.63
CA SER A 132 -8.84 -13.72 -3.82
C SER A 132 -8.59 -12.87 -5.06
N TYR A 133 -7.35 -12.82 -5.54
CA TYR A 133 -6.95 -12.00 -6.69
C TYR A 133 -6.38 -12.84 -7.84
N GLY A 134 -6.23 -14.16 -7.68
CA GLY A 134 -5.69 -15.05 -8.70
C GLY A 134 -4.22 -14.77 -9.01
N CYS A 135 -3.46 -14.26 -8.04
CA CYS A 135 -2.02 -14.16 -8.17
C CYS A 135 -1.38 -15.56 -8.16
N PRO A 136 -0.20 -15.77 -8.78
CA PRO A 136 0.53 -17.02 -8.66
C PRO A 136 0.72 -17.43 -7.20
N ALA A 137 0.65 -18.73 -6.93
CA ALA A 137 0.93 -19.26 -5.60
C ALA A 137 2.40 -19.04 -5.24
N VAL A 138 2.66 -18.55 -4.03
CA VAL A 138 4.03 -18.45 -3.51
C VAL A 138 4.45 -19.81 -2.96
N SER A 139 5.56 -20.35 -3.47
CA SER A 139 6.13 -21.63 -3.02
C SER A 139 6.61 -21.56 -1.56
N ASP A 140 6.82 -22.71 -0.93
CA ASP A 140 7.39 -22.75 0.42
C ASP A 140 8.86 -22.30 0.41
N GLU A 141 9.60 -22.60 -0.66
CA GLU A 141 10.96 -22.15 -0.87
C GLU A 141 11.05 -20.61 -0.92
N ASP A 142 10.22 -19.97 -1.76
CA ASP A 142 10.17 -18.51 -1.88
C ASP A 142 9.72 -17.85 -0.58
N PHE A 143 8.74 -18.43 0.10
CA PHE A 143 8.29 -17.96 1.41
C PHE A 143 9.42 -18.02 2.44
N ASN A 144 10.14 -19.14 2.51
CA ASN A 144 11.24 -19.31 3.46
C ASN A 144 12.41 -18.36 3.15
N GLU A 145 12.72 -18.14 1.88
CA GLU A 145 13.72 -17.16 1.46
C GLU A 145 13.30 -15.74 1.85
N PHE A 146 12.04 -15.37 1.59
CA PHE A 146 11.48 -14.09 2.00
C PHE A 146 11.59 -13.89 3.51
N MET A 147 11.19 -14.88 4.30
CA MET A 147 11.23 -14.82 5.77
C MET A 147 12.66 -14.76 6.33
N LYS A 148 13.64 -15.34 5.63
CA LYS A 148 15.06 -15.25 5.99
C LYS A 148 15.61 -13.83 5.76
N LYS A 149 15.19 -13.18 4.68
CA LYS A 149 15.58 -11.79 4.34
C LYS A 149 14.81 -10.75 5.15
N ASN A 150 13.55 -11.02 5.49
CA ASN A 150 12.60 -10.09 6.10
C ASN A 150 12.09 -10.61 7.46
N GLY A 151 13.02 -10.99 8.33
CA GLY A 151 12.70 -11.49 9.67
C GLY A 151 12.01 -10.44 10.56
N ILE A 152 11.41 -10.89 11.66
CA ILE A 152 10.65 -10.03 12.59
C ILE A 152 11.53 -9.12 13.48
N GLY A 153 12.86 -9.27 13.42
CA GLY A 153 13.80 -8.55 14.28
C GLY A 153 13.88 -9.11 15.71
N TYR A 154 14.69 -8.45 16.55
CA TYR A 154 15.08 -8.95 17.87
C TYR A 154 14.43 -8.15 19.00
N THR A 155 14.41 -6.82 18.89
CA THR A 155 13.82 -5.94 19.90
C THR A 155 12.30 -5.89 19.80
N ASN A 156 11.62 -5.45 20.87
CA ASN A 156 10.17 -5.30 20.83
C ASN A 156 9.73 -4.27 19.78
N GLU A 157 10.48 -3.19 19.61
CA GLU A 157 10.16 -2.17 18.61
C GLU A 157 10.32 -2.68 17.18
N GLN A 158 11.41 -3.42 16.89
CA GLN A 158 11.60 -4.06 15.58
C GLN A 158 10.46 -5.06 15.28
N LYS A 159 9.99 -5.80 16.29
CA LYS A 159 8.86 -6.73 16.11
C LYS A 159 7.56 -5.99 15.83
N LYS A 160 7.28 -4.91 16.57
CA LYS A 160 6.11 -4.06 16.34
C LYS A 160 6.12 -3.46 14.93
N GLU A 161 7.28 -2.97 14.50
CA GLU A 161 7.52 -2.46 13.15
C GLU A 161 7.26 -3.53 12.09
N ALA A 162 7.86 -4.70 12.23
CA ALA A 162 7.71 -5.79 11.26
C ALA A 162 6.25 -6.25 11.14
N ILE A 163 5.56 -6.45 12.27
CA ILE A 163 4.14 -6.86 12.30
C ILE A 163 3.27 -5.82 11.59
N ASN A 164 3.38 -4.55 11.96
CA ASN A 164 2.51 -3.51 11.42
C ASN A 164 2.87 -3.11 9.99
N THR A 165 4.14 -3.25 9.58
CA THR A 165 4.55 -3.05 8.19
C THR A 165 4.00 -4.18 7.29
N GLN A 166 4.01 -5.43 7.76
CA GLN A 166 3.36 -6.53 7.01
C GLN A 166 1.83 -6.40 7.00
N ALA A 167 1.22 -5.89 8.08
CA ALA A 167 -0.20 -5.55 8.09
C ALA A 167 -0.53 -4.43 7.09
N TRP A 168 0.31 -3.38 6.99
CA TRP A 168 0.18 -2.32 5.98
C TRP A 168 0.18 -2.88 4.55
N ILE A 169 1.07 -3.83 4.25
CA ILE A 169 1.09 -4.55 2.96
C ILE A 169 -0.22 -5.32 2.73
N LEU A 170 -0.69 -6.08 3.74
CA LEU A 170 -1.96 -6.81 3.67
C LEU A 170 -3.14 -5.88 3.38
N HIS A 171 -3.20 -4.72 4.05
CA HIS A 171 -4.30 -3.77 3.95
C HIS A 171 -4.29 -2.92 2.67
N PHE A 172 -3.40 -3.18 1.71
CA PHE A 172 -3.41 -2.49 0.40
C PHE A 172 -4.80 -2.49 -0.27
N THR A 173 -5.57 -3.55 -0.08
CA THR A 173 -6.93 -3.70 -0.64
C THR A 173 -8.06 -3.36 0.34
N ASN A 174 -7.71 -2.92 1.56
CA ASN A 174 -8.62 -2.43 2.58
C ASN A 174 -8.13 -1.06 3.08
N PRO A 175 -8.37 0.02 2.32
CA PRO A 175 -7.75 1.32 2.58
C PRO A 175 -8.18 1.97 3.90
N ALA A 176 -9.42 1.72 4.34
CA ALA A 176 -9.92 2.24 5.60
C ALA A 176 -9.12 1.67 6.79
N GLU A 177 -8.94 0.34 6.81
CA GLU A 177 -8.14 -0.33 7.84
C GLU A 177 -6.65 0.01 7.70
N CYS A 178 -6.15 0.12 6.47
CA CYS A 178 -4.76 0.53 6.20
C CYS A 178 -4.45 1.87 6.88
N TRP A 179 -5.27 2.89 6.64
CA TRP A 179 -5.06 4.22 7.21
C TRP A 179 -5.30 4.25 8.72
N ALA A 180 -6.26 3.49 9.24
CA ALA A 180 -6.47 3.36 10.68
C ALA A 180 -5.25 2.71 11.37
N ASN A 181 -4.76 1.59 10.86
CA ASN A 181 -3.65 0.86 11.47
C ASN A 181 -2.33 1.62 11.40
N VAL A 182 -2.06 2.35 10.31
CA VAL A 182 -0.86 3.20 10.21
C VAL A 182 -0.86 4.27 11.29
N ARG A 183 -1.97 5.00 11.46
CA ARG A 183 -2.12 6.01 12.53
C ARG A 183 -1.95 5.38 13.91
N ARG A 184 -2.70 4.29 14.18
CA ARG A 184 -2.72 3.60 15.48
C ARG A 184 -1.36 3.03 15.89
N SER A 185 -0.64 2.44 14.94
CA SER A 185 0.62 1.74 15.22
C SER A 185 1.85 2.64 15.10
N GLY A 186 1.76 3.71 14.31
CA GLY A 186 2.89 4.54 13.87
C GLY A 186 3.77 3.88 12.81
N TYR A 187 3.30 2.77 12.20
CA TYR A 187 4.09 1.95 11.28
C TYR A 187 3.36 1.64 9.95
N PRO A 188 4.07 1.64 8.81
CA PRO A 188 5.47 2.09 8.64
C PRO A 188 5.63 3.59 8.96
N LYS A 189 6.85 4.02 9.29
CA LYS A 189 7.15 5.42 9.60
C LYS A 189 7.11 6.27 8.33
N LEU A 190 5.93 6.78 8.00
CA LEU A 190 5.71 7.63 6.84
C LEU A 190 6.29 9.03 7.08
N LYS A 191 6.84 9.62 6.03
CA LYS A 191 7.34 11.00 6.04
C LYS A 191 6.37 11.88 5.25
N SER A 192 6.22 13.13 5.68
CA SER A 192 5.51 14.15 4.91
C SER A 192 6.10 14.28 3.49
N PRO A 193 5.30 14.62 2.47
CA PRO A 193 5.80 15.04 1.16
C PRO A 193 6.85 16.18 1.22
N GLU A 194 6.84 17.00 2.28
CA GLU A 194 7.86 18.02 2.51
C GLU A 194 9.27 17.44 2.60
N ALA A 195 9.43 16.28 3.26
CA ALA A 195 10.71 15.59 3.37
C ALA A 195 11.27 15.11 2.01
N TYR A 196 10.46 15.16 0.96
CA TYR A 196 10.82 14.84 -0.42
C TYR A 196 10.91 16.08 -1.32
N GLY A 197 10.84 17.30 -0.75
CA GLY A 197 11.00 18.55 -1.48
C GLY A 197 9.70 19.15 -2.02
N PHE A 198 8.53 18.64 -1.60
CA PHE A 198 7.23 19.08 -2.12
C PHE A 198 6.45 20.01 -1.17
N GLY A 199 7.11 20.56 -0.15
CA GLY A 199 6.48 21.44 0.85
C GLY A 199 5.74 22.63 0.23
N GLN A 200 6.26 23.20 -0.87
CA GLN A 200 5.65 24.31 -1.60
C GLN A 200 4.24 24.04 -2.17
N PHE A 201 3.83 22.77 -2.27
CA PHE A 201 2.52 22.38 -2.81
C PHE A 201 1.53 21.98 -1.70
N LEU A 202 1.94 22.01 -0.43
CA LEU A 202 1.13 21.56 0.71
C LEU A 202 0.24 22.68 1.24
N THR A 203 -0.88 22.90 0.55
CA THR A 203 -1.83 23.99 0.85
C THR A 203 -2.52 23.88 2.22
N GLY A 204 -2.64 22.66 2.75
CA GLY A 204 -3.34 22.39 4.00
C GLY A 204 -2.44 22.17 5.21
N GLY A 205 -1.12 22.34 5.07
CA GLY A 205 -0.10 22.11 6.11
C GLY A 205 0.88 20.99 5.76
N ALA A 206 2.04 20.97 6.43
CA ALA A 206 3.13 20.05 6.12
C ALA A 206 2.87 18.61 6.59
N GLU A 207 2.18 18.42 7.71
CA GLU A 207 1.96 17.09 8.27
C GLU A 207 0.97 16.25 7.45
N ILE A 208 1.04 14.92 7.60
CA ILE A 208 0.08 14.00 7.00
C ILE A 208 -1.23 14.07 7.80
N PRO A 209 -2.40 14.31 7.18
CA PRO A 209 -3.68 14.37 7.89
C PRO A 209 -4.01 13.08 8.65
N VAL A 210 -4.57 13.21 9.84
CA VAL A 210 -4.88 12.10 10.76
C VAL A 210 -6.38 11.86 10.92
N ARG A 211 -7.22 12.69 10.29
CA ARG A 211 -8.67 12.50 10.17
C ARG A 211 -9.22 13.26 8.96
N LEU A 212 -10.52 13.15 8.71
CA LEU A 212 -11.24 14.05 7.81
C LEU A 212 -12.11 15.01 8.63
N CYS A 213 -12.24 16.24 8.12
CA CYS A 213 -13.17 17.24 8.67
C CYS A 213 -14.62 16.77 8.47
N TYR A 214 -15.51 17.28 9.31
CA TYR A 214 -16.94 17.08 9.12
C TYR A 214 -17.45 17.84 7.88
N PRO A 215 -18.52 17.36 7.23
CA PRO A 215 -19.17 18.11 6.16
C PRO A 215 -19.67 19.46 6.67
N VAL A 216 -19.39 20.53 5.91
CA VAL A 216 -19.76 21.91 6.30
C VAL A 216 -21.28 22.07 6.52
N LEU A 217 -22.11 21.29 5.83
CA LEU A 217 -23.56 21.31 5.99
C LEU A 217 -24.04 20.89 7.38
N GLU A 218 -23.25 20.12 8.14
CA GLU A 218 -23.59 19.77 9.54
C GLU A 218 -23.70 21.02 10.42
N SER A 219 -22.93 22.07 10.12
CA SER A 219 -23.03 23.36 10.83
C SER A 219 -24.40 24.06 10.66
N SER A 220 -25.17 23.67 9.62
CA SER A 220 -26.49 24.22 9.32
C SER A 220 -27.62 23.27 9.73
N TYR A 221 -27.49 21.98 9.41
CA TYR A 221 -28.54 20.99 9.70
C TYR A 221 -28.53 20.47 11.13
N ASN A 222 -27.36 20.46 11.78
CA ASN A 222 -27.17 19.86 13.11
C ASN A 222 -26.23 20.71 13.98
N LYS A 223 -26.47 22.02 13.98
CA LYS A 223 -25.55 23.03 14.50
C LYS A 223 -25.12 22.80 15.96
N GLU A 224 -26.05 22.39 16.82
CA GLU A 224 -25.76 22.18 18.25
C GLU A 224 -24.78 21.02 18.45
N SER A 225 -25.07 19.85 17.86
CA SER A 225 -24.18 18.68 17.95
C SER A 225 -22.85 18.91 17.23
N TYR A 226 -22.85 19.63 16.10
CA TYR A 226 -21.63 20.02 15.39
C TYR A 226 -20.71 20.84 16.31
N ASN A 227 -21.23 21.91 16.92
CA ASN A 227 -20.46 22.77 17.82
C ASN A 227 -20.01 22.02 19.08
N GLU A 228 -20.85 21.11 19.61
CA GLU A 228 -20.47 20.27 20.75
C GLU A 228 -19.26 19.39 20.39
N ALA A 229 -19.27 18.73 19.23
CA ALA A 229 -18.14 17.93 18.76
C ALA A 229 -16.87 18.78 18.58
N LEU A 230 -16.97 19.98 18.00
CA LEU A 230 -15.84 20.88 17.86
C LEU A 230 -15.24 21.29 19.20
N SER A 231 -16.06 21.57 20.21
CA SER A 231 -15.56 21.97 21.53
C SER A 231 -14.69 20.89 22.18
N ARG A 232 -15.05 19.61 21.99
CA ARG A 232 -14.27 18.45 22.45
C ARG A 232 -12.93 18.29 21.73
N MET A 233 -12.78 18.91 20.55
CA MET A 233 -11.56 18.88 19.72
C MET A 233 -10.69 20.13 19.86
N GLY A 234 -11.03 21.06 20.77
CA GLY A 234 -10.32 22.32 20.95
C GLY A 234 -10.85 23.49 20.10
N GLY A 235 -12.05 23.35 19.54
CA GLY A 235 -12.82 24.44 18.90
C GLY A 235 -12.66 24.57 17.39
N THR A 236 -11.75 23.82 16.77
CA THR A 236 -11.50 23.89 15.32
C THR A 236 -11.64 22.51 14.69
N ASP A 237 -12.32 22.43 13.54
CA ASP A 237 -12.43 21.21 12.76
C ASP A 237 -11.18 20.97 11.89
N SER A 238 -10.04 20.75 12.54
CA SER A 238 -8.78 20.49 11.84
C SER A 238 -8.62 18.99 11.51
N TRP A 239 -8.15 18.70 10.31
CA TRP A 239 -7.74 17.36 9.90
C TRP A 239 -6.44 16.86 10.56
N TYR A 240 -5.77 17.73 11.33
CA TYR A 240 -4.61 17.42 12.17
C TYR A 240 -4.96 17.09 13.61
N THR A 241 -6.22 17.27 14.01
CA THR A 241 -6.67 16.84 15.34
C THR A 241 -6.74 15.32 15.37
N HIS A 242 -5.93 14.69 16.22
CA HIS A 242 -5.95 13.24 16.39
C HIS A 242 -7.31 12.75 16.89
N VAL A 243 -7.70 11.56 16.43
CA VAL A 243 -8.90 10.87 16.92
C VAL A 243 -8.61 10.20 18.27
N TRP A 244 -9.64 9.89 19.06
CA TRP A 244 -9.45 9.49 20.47
C TRP A 244 -8.53 8.28 20.71
N TRP A 245 -8.44 7.36 19.75
CA TRP A 245 -7.57 6.17 19.85
C TRP A 245 -6.17 6.40 19.30
N ASP A 246 -5.96 7.48 18.55
CA ASP A 246 -4.70 7.86 17.95
C ASP A 246 -3.97 8.77 18.93
N LYS A 247 -3.13 8.17 19.77
CA LYS A 247 -2.33 8.93 20.73
C LYS A 247 -1.13 9.51 20.00
N ASP A 248 -0.89 10.80 20.17
CA ASP A 248 0.34 11.44 19.73
C ASP A 248 1.53 10.68 20.35
N ILE A 249 2.43 10.20 19.51
CA ILE A 249 3.58 9.37 19.91
C ILE A 249 4.67 10.26 20.57
N THR A 250 4.46 11.58 20.61
CA THR A 250 5.37 12.55 21.24
C THR A 250 5.10 12.82 22.74
N GLU A 251 4.08 12.20 23.35
CA GLU A 251 3.82 12.22 24.80
C GLU A 251 4.18 10.91 25.54
#